data_AF-A0A151UGQ0-F1
#
_entry.id   AF-A0A151UGQ0-F1
#
_cell.length_a   1.000
_cell.length_b   1.000
_cell.length_c   1.000
_cell.angle_alpha   90.00
_cell.angle_beta   90.00
_cell.angle_gamma   90.00
#
_symmetry.space_group_name_H-M   'P 1'
#
loop_
_entity.id
_entity.type
_entity.pdbx_description
1 polymer ?
#
loop_
_entity_poly.entity_id
_entity_poly.type
_entity_poly.pdbx_seq_one_letter_code
_entity_poly.pdbx_strand_id
1 'polypeptide(L)'
;QNKTNRHSWLIYFKRNVQYKFPNWFLQWWDFCGPIEEILLTPAEEGFKVFKSMYDIQNTWIPADLQFFSSFSLSWIFSWQCKFGKSDHPLKPCRFQRNSYVKWWPQFDASRASSGEGKKLFSSNTKKFKKADLETSLFLNQKAKITASLAVAKTK
;
A
#
# COMPACT_ATOMS: atom_id res chain seq x y z
N GLN A 1 17.35 -5.55 -16.77
CA GLN A 1 16.05 -4.86 -16.76
C GLN A 1 14.95 -5.87 -17.13
N ASN A 2 13.74 -5.78 -16.56
CA ASN A 2 12.65 -6.72 -16.86
C ASN A 2 12.27 -6.63 -18.35
N LYS A 3 12.31 -7.75 -19.09
CA LYS A 3 11.98 -7.85 -20.52
C LYS A 3 10.56 -7.35 -20.85
N THR A 4 9.66 -7.34 -19.88
CA THR A 4 8.26 -6.95 -20.04
C THR A 4 7.96 -5.50 -19.65
N ASN A 5 8.95 -4.73 -19.16
CA ASN A 5 8.75 -3.38 -18.63
C ASN A 5 7.63 -3.28 -17.56
N ARG A 6 7.37 -4.38 -16.85
CA ARG A 6 6.39 -4.48 -15.76
C ARG A 6 7.11 -4.54 -14.42
N HIS A 7 6.57 -3.86 -13.43
CA HIS A 7 7.10 -3.86 -12.09
C HIS A 7 5.94 -3.97 -11.11
N SER A 8 6.14 -4.70 -10.02
CA SER A 8 5.16 -4.84 -8.95
C SER A 8 5.86 -4.82 -7.59
N TRP A 9 5.18 -4.25 -6.61
CA TRP A 9 5.57 -4.16 -5.22
C TRP A 9 4.41 -4.67 -4.36
N LEU A 10 4.73 -5.58 -3.45
CA LEU A 10 3.85 -5.89 -2.32
C LEU A 10 4.11 -4.85 -1.24
N ILE A 11 3.07 -4.12 -0.85
CA ILE A 11 3.14 -3.09 0.19
C ILE A 11 2.28 -3.54 1.36
N TYR A 12 2.81 -3.41 2.57
CA TYR A 12 2.13 -3.80 3.80
C TYR A 12 2.66 -3.00 4.99
N PHE A 13 1.83 -2.88 6.02
CA PHE A 13 2.23 -2.34 7.31
C PHE A 13 2.51 -3.46 8.31
N LYS A 14 3.42 -3.19 9.25
CA LYS A 14 3.71 -4.10 10.37
C LYS A 14 2.62 -3.95 11.42
N ARG A 15 2.23 -5.09 11.99
CA ARG A 15 1.22 -5.14 13.06
C ARG A 15 1.68 -4.45 14.33
N ASN A 16 0.73 -3.83 15.03
CA ASN A 16 0.92 -3.23 16.36
C ASN A 16 1.97 -2.12 16.40
N VAL A 17 2.14 -1.40 15.27
CA VAL A 17 3.07 -0.28 15.15
C VAL A 17 2.30 1.02 15.02
N GLN A 18 2.66 2.02 15.83
CA GLN A 18 2.25 3.40 15.58
C GLN A 18 3.15 4.00 14.52
N TYR A 19 2.56 4.34 13.38
CA TYR A 19 3.27 5.02 12.31
C TYR A 19 3.19 6.54 12.49
N LYS A 20 4.31 7.20 12.23
CA LYS A 20 4.36 8.63 11.95
C LYS A 20 4.75 8.78 10.49
N PHE A 21 3.81 9.20 9.64
CA PHE A 21 4.04 9.27 8.22
C PHE A 21 4.77 10.56 7.86
N PRO A 22 5.95 10.51 7.22
CA PRO A 22 6.59 11.72 6.71
C PRO A 22 5.82 12.26 5.49
N ASN A 23 5.94 13.56 5.21
CA ASN A 23 5.21 14.21 4.11
C ASN A 23 5.46 13.56 2.75
N TRP A 24 6.69 13.11 2.46
CA TRP A 24 6.99 12.42 1.20
C TRP A 24 6.19 11.13 1.05
N PHE A 25 5.87 10.46 2.16
CA PHE A 25 5.08 9.22 2.13
C PHE A 25 3.60 9.52 1.87
N LEU A 26 3.08 10.63 2.41
CA LEU A 26 1.73 11.09 2.10
C LEU A 26 1.60 11.43 0.62
N GLN A 27 2.55 12.18 0.06
CA GLN A 27 2.58 12.45 -1.38
C GLN A 27 2.68 11.16 -2.21
N TRP A 28 3.50 10.21 -1.77
CA TRP A 28 3.61 8.92 -2.44
C TRP A 28 2.31 8.11 -2.36
N TRP A 29 1.59 8.19 -1.24
CA TRP A 29 0.31 7.52 -1.02
C TRP A 29 -0.74 7.95 -2.04
N ASP A 30 -0.83 9.25 -2.36
CA ASP A 30 -1.81 9.77 -3.32
C ASP A 30 -1.67 9.14 -4.73
N PHE A 31 -0.47 8.68 -5.09
CA PHE A 31 -0.20 8.08 -6.41
C PHE A 31 -0.06 6.55 -6.41
N CYS A 32 0.40 5.97 -5.30
CA CYS A 32 0.77 4.55 -5.21
C CYS A 32 -0.01 3.77 -4.13
N GLY A 33 -0.84 4.47 -3.37
CA GLY A 33 -1.72 3.92 -2.37
C GLY A 33 -2.79 3.00 -2.97
N PRO A 34 -3.46 2.20 -2.13
CA PRO A 34 -4.62 1.42 -2.52
C PRO A 34 -5.81 2.34 -2.80
N ILE A 35 -6.83 1.79 -3.46
CA ILE A 35 -8.13 2.45 -3.68
C ILE A 35 -9.24 1.63 -3.02
N GLU A 36 -10.39 2.25 -2.75
CA GLU A 36 -11.48 1.59 -2.02
C GLU A 36 -12.01 0.36 -2.76
N GLU A 37 -11.98 0.38 -4.09
CA GLU A 37 -12.50 -0.66 -4.98
C GLU A 37 -11.71 -1.97 -4.91
N ILE A 38 -10.49 -1.97 -4.35
CA ILE A 38 -9.72 -3.20 -4.15
C ILE A 38 -10.04 -3.89 -2.81
N LEU A 39 -10.82 -3.27 -1.93
CA LEU A 39 -11.20 -3.90 -0.66
C LEU A 39 -12.18 -5.03 -0.92
N LEU A 40 -11.93 -6.18 -0.29
CA LEU A 40 -12.85 -7.31 -0.30
C LEU A 40 -13.69 -7.32 0.98
N THR A 41 -14.93 -7.80 0.91
CA THR A 41 -15.73 -8.10 2.10
C THR A 41 -14.99 -9.12 2.98
N PRO A 42 -14.89 -8.91 4.30
CA PRO A 42 -15.57 -7.89 5.12
C PRO A 42 -14.77 -6.59 5.37
N ALA A 43 -13.57 -6.44 4.79
CA ALA A 43 -12.74 -5.25 5.00
C ALA A 43 -13.37 -3.97 4.42
N GLU A 44 -14.11 -4.10 3.31
CA GLU A 44 -14.86 -2.98 2.71
C GLU A 44 -15.91 -2.41 3.69
N GLU A 45 -16.69 -3.27 4.34
CA GLU A 45 -17.70 -2.86 5.32
C GLU A 45 -17.07 -2.21 6.54
N GLY A 46 -15.96 -2.78 7.02
CA GLY A 46 -15.20 -2.19 8.12
C GLY A 46 -14.62 -0.83 7.75
N PHE A 47 -14.19 -0.64 6.51
CA PHE A 47 -13.71 0.66 6.04
C PHE A 47 -14.83 1.71 6.00
N LYS A 48 -16.04 1.36 5.54
CA LYS A 48 -17.20 2.26 5.54
C LYS A 48 -17.54 2.74 6.96
N VAL A 49 -17.57 1.82 7.93
CA VAL A 49 -17.79 2.17 9.35
C VAL A 49 -16.64 2.99 9.90
N PHE A 50 -15.39 2.68 9.54
CA PHE A 50 -14.24 3.45 9.97
C PHE A 50 -14.30 4.88 9.47
N LYS A 51 -14.56 5.06 8.17
CA LYS A 51 -14.62 6.35 7.49
C LYS A 51 -15.73 7.25 8.05
N SER A 52 -16.87 6.69 8.48
CA SER A 52 -17.95 7.48 9.09
C SER A 52 -17.63 7.98 10.51
N MET A 53 -16.74 7.30 11.22
CA MET A 53 -16.27 7.69 12.55
C MET A 53 -14.99 8.54 12.49
N TYR A 54 -14.32 8.58 11.34
CA TYR A 54 -13.02 9.23 11.18
C TYR A 54 -13.19 10.73 10.98
N ASP A 55 -12.62 11.52 11.88
CA ASP A 55 -12.66 12.97 11.82
C ASP A 55 -11.56 13.51 10.88
N ILE A 56 -11.95 13.76 9.64
CA ILE A 56 -11.08 14.30 8.59
C ILE A 56 -10.67 15.76 8.89
N GLN A 57 -11.46 16.52 9.65
CA GLN A 57 -11.17 17.93 9.90
C GLN A 57 -10.02 18.11 10.91
N ASN A 58 -9.89 17.18 11.85
CA ASN A 58 -8.85 17.23 12.88
C ASN A 58 -7.60 16.40 12.55
N THR A 59 -7.56 15.72 11.41
CA THR A 59 -6.45 14.82 11.06
C THR A 59 -5.88 15.11 9.68
N TRP A 60 -4.57 15.32 9.62
CA TRP A 60 -3.80 15.50 8.38
C TRP A 60 -3.49 14.18 7.66
N ILE A 61 -3.88 13.04 8.25
CA ILE A 61 -3.63 11.70 7.72
C ILE A 61 -4.89 11.22 7.00
N PRO A 62 -4.81 10.82 5.72
CA PRO A 62 -5.94 10.24 4.99
C PRO A 62 -6.57 9.04 5.71
N ALA A 63 -7.90 8.94 5.66
CA ALA A 63 -8.65 7.91 6.38
C ALA A 63 -8.28 6.48 5.93
N ASP A 64 -8.10 6.29 4.64
CA ASP A 64 -7.62 5.05 4.02
C ASP A 64 -6.21 4.69 4.49
N LEU A 65 -5.27 5.64 4.54
CA LEU A 65 -3.94 5.41 5.08
C LEU A 65 -4.00 4.98 6.57
N GLN A 66 -4.79 5.68 7.37
CA GLN A 66 -4.95 5.33 8.78
C GLN A 66 -5.57 3.94 8.94
N PHE A 67 -6.57 3.59 8.14
CA PHE A 67 -7.20 2.28 8.15
C PHE A 67 -6.23 1.17 7.75
N PHE A 68 -5.58 1.30 6.58
CA PHE A 68 -4.64 0.30 6.07
C PHE A 68 -3.49 0.06 7.03
N SER A 69 -2.95 1.11 7.64
CA SER A 69 -1.88 0.98 8.63
C SER A 69 -2.35 0.35 9.94
N SER A 70 -3.52 0.72 10.45
CA SER A 70 -4.08 0.19 11.69
C SER A 70 -4.38 -1.31 11.62
N PHE A 71 -4.94 -1.78 10.50
CA PHE A 71 -5.26 -3.20 10.30
C PHE A 71 -4.13 -4.00 9.64
N SER A 72 -3.03 -3.33 9.31
CA SER A 72 -1.89 -3.90 8.60
C SER A 72 -2.27 -4.53 7.26
N LEU A 73 -3.20 -3.89 6.57
CA LEU A 73 -3.67 -4.31 5.25
C LEU A 73 -2.51 -4.31 4.25
N SER A 74 -2.61 -5.20 3.26
CA SER A 74 -1.58 -5.38 2.24
C SER A 74 -2.18 -5.29 0.85
N TRP A 75 -1.48 -4.66 -0.08
CA TRP A 75 -1.89 -4.56 -1.47
C TRP A 75 -0.68 -4.70 -2.40
N ILE A 76 -0.96 -5.04 -3.65
CA ILE A 76 0.02 -5.02 -4.73
C ILE A 76 -0.16 -3.72 -5.49
N PHE A 77 0.89 -2.91 -5.54
CA PHE A 77 1.01 -1.83 -6.51
C PHE A 77 1.86 -2.31 -7.67
N SER A 78 1.47 -2.03 -8.89
CA SER A 78 2.24 -2.37 -10.08
C SER A 78 2.14 -1.29 -11.12
N TRP A 79 3.16 -1.19 -11.97
CA TRP A 79 3.12 -0.31 -13.13
C TRP A 79 3.78 -0.95 -14.33
N GLN A 80 3.39 -0.47 -15.51
CA GLN A 80 4.04 -0.84 -16.75
C GLN A 80 4.29 0.40 -17.59
N CYS A 81 5.47 0.43 -18.20
CA CYS A 81 5.84 1.46 -19.16
C CYS A 81 5.43 0.98 -20.56
N LYS A 82 4.59 1.77 -21.24
CA LYS A 82 4.25 1.59 -22.63
C LYS A 82 4.93 2.67 -23.46
N PHE A 83 5.55 2.24 -24.54
CA PHE A 83 6.09 3.11 -25.57
C PHE A 83 5.09 3.13 -26.71
N GLY A 84 4.54 4.31 -26.99
CA GLY A 84 3.77 4.53 -28.21
C GLY A 84 4.68 4.36 -29.42
N LYS A 85 4.12 3.85 -30.53
CA LYS A 85 4.82 3.92 -31.81
C LYS A 85 4.98 5.38 -32.20
N SER A 86 6.13 5.74 -32.76
CA SER A 86 6.30 7.07 -33.33
C SER A 86 5.69 7.08 -34.73
N ASP A 87 4.72 7.97 -34.95
CA ASP A 87 4.11 8.16 -36.27
C ASP A 87 4.98 9.05 -37.18
N HIS A 88 6.08 9.62 -36.66
CA HIS A 88 6.98 10.49 -37.42
C HIS A 88 8.40 10.47 -36.83
N PRO A 89 9.48 10.33 -37.62
CA PRO A 89 10.85 10.17 -37.12
C PRO A 89 11.35 11.33 -36.21
N LEU A 90 10.77 12.52 -36.34
CA LEU A 90 11.08 13.69 -35.47
C LEU A 90 10.18 13.81 -34.22
N LYS A 91 9.16 12.96 -34.07
CA LYS A 91 8.23 12.99 -32.94
C LYS A 91 8.70 12.01 -31.87
N PRO A 92 8.93 12.46 -30.63
CA PRO A 92 9.29 11.55 -29.55
C PRO A 92 8.18 10.53 -29.32
N CYS A 93 8.56 9.25 -29.14
CA CYS A 93 7.62 8.20 -28.75
C CYS A 93 6.91 8.60 -27.46
N ARG A 94 5.57 8.50 -27.45
CA ARG A 94 4.78 8.75 -26.24
C ARG A 94 5.16 7.73 -25.17
N PHE A 95 5.83 8.18 -24.12
CA PHE A 95 6.10 7.37 -22.94
C PHE A 95 4.90 7.47 -22.00
N GLN A 96 4.23 6.35 -21.76
CA GLN A 96 3.10 6.28 -20.84
C GLN A 96 3.38 5.28 -19.75
N ARG A 97 3.19 5.70 -18.49
CA ARG A 97 3.21 4.79 -17.34
C ARG A 97 1.77 4.50 -16.93
N ASN A 98 1.39 3.23 -17.00
CA ASN A 98 0.10 2.78 -16.48
C ASN A 98 0.31 2.15 -15.11
N SER A 99 -0.44 2.59 -14.12
CA SER A 99 -0.41 2.07 -12.75
C SER A 99 -1.63 1.19 -12.49
N TYR A 100 -1.45 0.18 -11.64
CA TYR A 100 -2.49 -0.76 -11.24
C TYR A 100 -2.33 -1.09 -9.77
N VAL A 101 -3.46 -1.21 -9.08
CA VAL A 101 -3.53 -1.63 -7.68
C VAL A 101 -4.42 -2.87 -7.59
N LYS A 102 -4.04 -3.80 -6.71
CA LYS A 102 -4.80 -5.03 -6.47
C LYS A 102 -4.72 -5.41 -5.00
N TRP A 103 -5.79 -6.00 -4.49
CA TRP A 103 -5.78 -6.68 -3.20
C TRP A 103 -4.70 -7.75 -3.14
N TRP A 104 -4.06 -7.93 -1.98
CA TRP A 104 -3.19 -9.09 -1.75
C TRP A 104 -4.03 -10.28 -1.29
N PRO A 105 -4.22 -11.34 -2.09
CA PRO A 105 -5.19 -12.41 -1.77
C PRO A 105 -4.86 -13.21 -0.52
N GLN A 106 -3.58 -13.21 -0.09
CA GLN A 106 -3.20 -13.89 1.15
C GLN A 106 -3.47 -13.04 2.40
N PHE A 107 -3.97 -11.81 2.23
CA PHE A 107 -4.41 -11.02 3.36
C PHE A 107 -5.79 -11.49 3.81
N ASP A 108 -5.90 -11.82 5.08
CA ASP A 108 -7.16 -12.16 5.74
C ASP A 108 -8.02 -10.90 5.98
N ALA A 109 -8.99 -10.68 5.09
CA ALA A 109 -9.90 -9.53 5.11
C ALA A 109 -10.76 -9.47 6.40
N SER A 110 -10.99 -10.59 7.10
CA SER A 110 -11.78 -10.63 8.33
C SER A 110 -11.21 -9.75 9.44
N ARG A 111 -9.90 -9.53 9.41
CA ARG A 111 -9.15 -8.71 10.37
C ARG A 111 -9.51 -7.23 10.35
N ALA A 112 -10.14 -6.76 9.28
CA ALA A 112 -10.60 -5.39 9.13
C ALA A 112 -12.13 -5.31 9.02
N SER A 113 -12.84 -6.28 9.61
CA SER A 113 -14.30 -6.28 9.66
C SER A 113 -14.87 -5.09 10.44
N SER A 114 -16.18 -4.85 10.28
CA SER A 114 -16.91 -3.80 10.97
C SER A 114 -16.80 -3.85 12.51
N GLY A 115 -16.72 -5.05 13.10
CA GLY A 115 -16.50 -5.23 14.54
C GLY A 115 -15.12 -4.74 15.00
N GLU A 116 -14.07 -5.08 14.26
CA GLU A 116 -12.71 -4.65 14.54
C GLU A 116 -12.51 -3.15 14.27
N GLY A 117 -13.18 -2.61 13.25
CA GLY A 117 -13.30 -1.17 12.99
C GLY A 117 -13.75 -0.40 14.23
N LYS A 118 -14.89 -0.78 14.80
CA LYS A 118 -15.44 -0.15 16.02
C LYS A 118 -14.51 -0.31 17.22
N LYS A 119 -13.94 -1.50 17.40
CA LYS A 119 -13.02 -1.80 18.50
C LYS A 119 -11.76 -0.94 18.46
N LEU A 120 -11.24 -0.63 17.26
CA LEU A 120 -10.09 0.26 17.09
C LEU A 120 -10.38 1.66 17.65
N PHE A 121 -11.54 2.26 17.34
CA PHE A 121 -11.93 3.55 17.90
C PHE A 121 -12.10 3.51 19.42
N SER A 122 -12.72 2.46 19.96
CA SER A 122 -12.86 2.30 21.41
C SER A 122 -11.53 2.05 22.12
N SER A 123 -10.54 1.43 21.44
CA SER A 123 -9.23 1.04 22.01
C SER A 123 -8.13 2.08 21.81
N ASN A 124 -8.38 3.15 21.03
CA ASN A 124 -7.40 4.16 20.62
C ASN A 124 -6.82 5.01 21.77
N THR A 125 -7.08 4.66 23.03
CA THR A 125 -6.49 5.37 24.16
C THR A 125 -5.06 4.94 24.53
N LYS A 126 -4.56 3.69 24.36
CA LYS A 126 -3.27 3.31 25.04
C LYS A 126 -2.30 2.25 24.44
N LYS A 127 -2.46 1.67 23.23
CA LYS A 127 -1.69 0.43 22.89
C LYS A 127 -0.96 0.34 21.55
N PHE A 128 -0.22 1.37 21.11
CA PHE A 128 0.71 1.20 19.97
C PHE A 128 2.17 1.36 20.39
N LYS A 129 3.04 0.43 19.95
CA LYS A 129 4.49 0.54 20.12
C LYS A 129 5.06 1.37 18.96
N LYS A 130 6.06 2.22 19.24
CA LYS A 130 6.75 3.01 18.21
C LYS A 130 7.44 2.08 17.21
N ALA A 131 7.44 2.45 15.93
CA ALA A 131 8.15 1.70 14.89
C ALA A 131 9.64 1.54 15.25
N ASP A 132 10.10 0.29 15.26
CA ASP A 132 11.48 -0.07 15.54
C ASP A 132 12.36 0.01 14.27
N LEU A 133 13.44 0.77 14.35
CA LEU A 133 14.34 1.06 13.23
C LEU A 133 15.07 -0.20 12.76
N GLU A 134 15.53 -1.05 13.69
CA GLU A 134 16.28 -2.28 13.36
C GLU A 134 15.43 -3.25 12.55
N THR A 135 14.17 -3.47 12.97
CA THR A 135 13.26 -4.34 12.20
C THR A 135 13.04 -3.81 10.78
N SER A 136 12.92 -2.49 10.60
CA SER A 136 12.73 -1.90 9.27
C SER A 136 13.96 -2.09 8.37
N LEU A 137 15.16 -1.98 8.93
CA LEU A 137 16.42 -2.24 8.22
C LEU A 137 16.52 -3.71 7.79
N PHE A 138 16.19 -4.63 8.68
CA PHE A 138 16.21 -6.07 8.39
C PHE A 138 15.23 -6.44 7.26
N LEU A 139 13.99 -5.94 7.30
CA LEU A 139 13.00 -6.21 6.25
C LEU A 139 13.43 -5.63 4.90
N ASN A 140 14.01 -4.43 4.89
CA ASN A 140 14.57 -3.84 3.68
C ASN A 140 15.71 -4.70 3.10
N GLN A 141 16.59 -5.23 3.94
CA GLN A 141 17.64 -6.15 3.51
C GLN A 141 17.04 -7.44 2.94
N LYS A 142 16.05 -8.04 3.62
CA LYS A 142 15.36 -9.23 3.15
C LYS A 142 14.67 -9.01 1.80
N ALA A 143 14.03 -7.86 1.59
CA ALA A 143 13.39 -7.50 0.33
C ALA A 143 14.42 -7.38 -0.81
N LYS A 144 15.57 -6.74 -0.55
CA LYS A 144 16.69 -6.65 -1.51
C LYS A 144 17.23 -8.02 -1.91
N ILE A 145 17.42 -8.92 -0.94
CA ILE A 145 17.91 -10.29 -1.19
C ILE A 145 16.90 -11.07 -2.03
N THR A 146 15.62 -11.04 -1.63
CA THR A 146 14.54 -11.74 -2.35
C THR A 146 14.41 -11.26 -3.79
N ALA A 147 14.47 -9.94 -4.02
CA ALA A 147 14.45 -9.35 -5.36
C ALA A 147 15.64 -9.81 -6.20
N SER A 148 16.85 -9.85 -5.62
CA SER A 148 18.07 -10.32 -6.30
C SER A 148 17.95 -11.81 -6.66
N LEU A 149 17.40 -12.63 -5.76
CA LEU A 149 17.20 -14.06 -5.98
C LEU A 149 16.20 -14.33 -7.11
N ALA A 150 15.11 -13.56 -7.19
CA ALA A 150 14.12 -13.68 -8.26
C ALA A 150 14.69 -13.34 -9.65
N VAL A 151 15.61 -12.36 -9.72
CA VAL A 151 16.32 -12.00 -10.95
C VAL A 151 17.30 -13.11 -11.37
N ALA A 152 17.96 -13.79 -10.42
CA ALA A 152 18.89 -14.87 -10.72
C ALA A 152 18.20 -16.11 -11.34
N LYS A 153 16.98 -16.42 -10.92
CA LYS A 153 16.19 -17.58 -11.40
C LYS A 153 15.57 -17.39 -12.79
N THR A 154 15.64 -16.19 -13.37
CA THR A 154 15.06 -15.87 -14.69
C THR A 154 16.08 -15.86 -15.82
N LYS A 155 17.31 -16.32 -15.57
CA LYS A 155 18.32 -16.70 -16.57
C LYS A 155 18.37 -18.21 -16.70
#